data_AF-A0A955RWY1-F1
#
_entry.id   AF-A0A955RWY1-F1
#
_cell.length_a   1.000
_cell.length_b   1.000
_cell.length_c   1.000
_cell.angle_alpha   90.00
_cell.angle_beta   90.00
_cell.angle_gamma   90.00
#
_symmetry.space_group_name_H-M   'P 1'
#
loop_
_entity.id
_entity.type
_entity.pdbx_description
1 polymer ?
#
loop_
_entity_poly.entity_id
_entity_poly.type
_entity_poly.pdbx_seq_one_letter_code
_entity_poly.pdbx_strand_id
1 'polypeptide(L)'
;MSVAIYLLLDASDYPMLFKGNHTGFASPADDFAENNLDLNQHLIEHPVATFFMKLESDHEIILVIDKSKQPKKNDTVVALIEGELKIATLTKKLPSSAEIWGVVTWIIEKTAH
;
A
#
# COMPACT_ATOMS: atom_id res chain seq x y z
N MET A 1 -8.39 -18.21 -6.49
CA MET A 1 -7.50 -18.44 -5.32
C MET A 1 -6.35 -17.44 -5.42
N SER A 2 -6.52 -16.22 -4.88
CA SER A 2 -5.37 -15.32 -4.71
C SER A 2 -4.64 -15.73 -3.44
N VAL A 3 -3.39 -16.13 -3.58
CA VAL A 3 -2.51 -16.40 -2.44
C VAL A 3 -2.10 -15.04 -1.88
N ALA A 4 -2.74 -14.61 -0.79
CA ALA A 4 -2.30 -13.46 -0.03
C ALA A 4 -1.01 -13.85 0.71
N ILE A 5 0.14 -13.50 0.12
CA ILE A 5 1.43 -13.68 0.77
C ILE A 5 1.64 -12.48 1.70
N TYR A 6 1.39 -12.68 2.99
CA TYR A 6 1.72 -11.70 4.02
C TYR A 6 3.22 -11.80 4.32
N LEU A 7 4.01 -10.96 3.64
CA LEU A 7 5.38 -10.72 4.04
C LEU A 7 5.38 -9.58 5.06
N LEU A 8 6.20 -9.71 6.09
CA LEU A 8 6.43 -8.68 7.10
C LEU A 8 7.67 -7.91 6.66
N LEU A 9 7.53 -6.59 6.42
CA LEU A 9 8.67 -5.73 6.14
C LEU A 9 8.90 -4.76 7.29
N ASP A 10 10.17 -4.52 7.58
CA ASP A 10 10.61 -3.48 8.50
C ASP A 10 10.35 -2.09 7.87
N ALA A 11 9.66 -1.22 8.61
CA ALA A 11 9.22 0.09 8.14
C ALA A 11 10.25 1.22 8.35
N SER A 12 11.47 0.91 8.81
CA SER A 12 12.47 1.91 9.23
C SER A 12 12.87 2.95 8.18
N ASP A 13 12.58 2.72 6.89
CA ASP A 13 12.90 3.63 5.77
C ASP A 13 11.66 4.24 5.08
N TYR A 14 10.47 4.16 5.70
CA TYR A 14 9.26 4.80 5.16
C TYR A 14 9.16 6.26 5.60
N PRO A 15 9.40 7.27 4.72
CA PRO A 15 9.14 8.65 5.08
C PRO A 15 7.63 8.84 5.27
N MET A 16 7.20 9.07 6.52
CA MET A 16 5.83 9.45 6.86
C MET A 16 5.48 10.80 6.22
N LEU A 17 5.04 10.79 4.95
CA LEU A 17 4.45 11.95 4.29
C LEU A 17 2.94 11.93 4.49
N PHE A 18 2.49 12.47 5.62
CA PHE A 18 1.08 12.81 5.83
C PHE A 18 0.80 14.22 5.31
N LYS A 19 -0.02 14.31 4.26
CA LYS A 19 -0.74 15.55 3.92
C LYS A 19 -2.15 15.20 3.43
N GLY A 20 -3.01 14.83 4.37
CA GLY A 20 -4.45 14.70 4.14
C GLY A 20 -5.18 15.93 4.64
N ASN A 21 -5.93 16.61 3.77
CA ASN A 21 -7.01 17.49 4.23
C ASN A 21 -8.16 16.59 4.66
N HIS A 22 -8.48 16.58 5.95
CA HIS A 22 -9.67 15.93 6.48
C HIS A 22 -10.92 16.70 6.02
N THR A 23 -11.86 16.03 5.38
CA THR A 23 -13.25 16.46 5.33
C THR A 23 -14.14 15.26 5.62
N GLY A 24 -14.96 15.36 6.67
CA GLY A 24 -15.96 14.34 6.95
C GLY A 24 -16.77 14.66 8.20
N PHE A 25 -17.96 15.22 8.00
CA PHE A 25 -19.20 14.84 8.68
C PHE A 25 -20.36 15.36 7.80
N ALA A 26 -21.15 14.46 7.23
CA ALA A 26 -22.51 14.77 6.78
C ALA A 26 -23.49 14.10 7.77
N SER A 27 -24.56 14.81 8.12
CA SER A 27 -25.45 14.53 9.24
C SER A 27 -26.27 13.24 9.12
N PRO A 28 -26.80 12.71 10.25
CA PRO A 28 -27.10 11.28 10.45
C PRO A 28 -28.56 10.88 10.15
N ALA A 29 -29.26 11.57 9.26
CA ALA A 29 -30.66 11.26 8.97
C ALA A 29 -30.95 11.44 7.48
N ASP A 30 -31.58 10.40 6.91
CA ASP A 30 -31.94 10.18 5.50
C ASP A 30 -30.79 9.69 4.60
N ASP A 31 -30.49 8.39 4.68
CA ASP A 31 -30.40 7.49 3.51
C ASP A 31 -30.13 6.04 3.96
N PHE A 32 -31.19 5.31 4.32
CA PHE A 32 -31.15 3.86 4.57
C PHE A 32 -31.08 3.05 3.24
N ALA A 33 -30.21 3.48 2.33
CA ALA A 33 -29.93 2.81 1.05
C ALA A 33 -28.51 3.07 0.53
N GLU A 34 -27.55 3.42 1.39
CA GLU A 34 -26.19 3.76 0.95
C GLU A 34 -25.31 2.53 0.73
N ASN A 35 -24.72 2.49 -0.46
CA ASN A 35 -23.70 1.54 -0.93
C ASN A 35 -22.76 1.07 0.19
N ASN A 36 -22.80 -0.22 0.54
CA ASN A 36 -21.74 -0.83 1.33
C ASN A 36 -20.40 -0.57 0.62
N LEU A 37 -19.51 0.15 1.30
CA LEU A 37 -18.17 0.45 0.81
C LEU A 37 -17.35 -0.86 0.75
N ASP A 38 -17.20 -1.44 -0.44
CA ASP A 38 -16.34 -2.61 -0.67
C ASP A 38 -14.92 -2.14 -1.02
N LEU A 39 -14.03 -2.18 -0.04
CA LEU A 39 -12.62 -1.79 -0.21
C LEU A 39 -11.94 -2.53 -1.36
N ASN A 40 -12.34 -3.76 -1.69
CA ASN A 40 -11.73 -4.46 -2.82
C ASN A 40 -12.02 -3.75 -4.14
N GLN A 41 -13.26 -3.28 -4.35
CA GLN A 41 -13.65 -2.57 -5.57
C GLN A 41 -12.91 -1.24 -5.74
N HIS A 42 -12.52 -0.61 -4.63
CA HIS A 42 -11.82 0.67 -4.65
C HIS A 42 -10.30 0.52 -4.72
N LEU A 43 -9.73 -0.50 -4.08
CA LEU A 43 -8.28 -0.64 -3.91
C LEU A 43 -7.64 -1.59 -4.94
N ILE A 44 -8.40 -2.54 -5.50
CA ILE A 44 -7.89 -3.62 -6.35
C ILE A 44 -8.31 -3.40 -7.81
N GLU A 45 -7.37 -2.97 -8.63
CA GLU A 45 -7.56 -2.87 -10.09
C GLU A 45 -7.31 -4.22 -10.80
N HIS A 46 -6.30 -4.99 -10.33
CA HIS A 46 -5.89 -6.26 -10.93
C HIS A 46 -5.90 -7.40 -9.90
N PRO A 47 -7.04 -8.06 -9.62
CA PRO A 47 -7.19 -9.01 -8.50
C PRO A 47 -6.20 -10.17 -8.45
N VAL A 48 -5.70 -10.61 -9.62
CA VAL A 48 -4.72 -11.70 -9.74
C VAL A 48 -3.27 -11.24 -9.57
N ALA A 49 -3.03 -9.93 -9.62
CA ALA A 49 -1.72 -9.31 -9.51
C ALA A 49 -1.59 -8.38 -8.29
N THR A 50 -2.65 -8.25 -7.49
CA THR A 50 -2.66 -7.46 -6.26
C THR A 50 -2.36 -8.31 -5.03
N PHE A 51 -1.46 -7.80 -4.19
CA PHE A 51 -0.97 -8.44 -2.97
C PHE A 51 -1.09 -7.47 -1.80
N PHE A 52 -1.28 -8.01 -0.62
CA PHE A 52 -1.30 -7.25 0.63
C PHE A 52 -0.08 -7.62 1.47
N MET A 53 0.58 -6.62 2.04
CA MET A 53 1.79 -6.80 2.84
C MET A 53 1.65 -6.00 4.13
N LYS A 54 1.90 -6.65 5.27
CA LYS A 54 1.81 -6.00 6.57
C LYS A 54 3.18 -5.50 6.96
N LEU A 55 3.27 -4.30 7.52
CA LEU A 55 4.53 -3.80 8.05
C LEU A 55 4.65 -4.13 9.54
N GLU A 56 5.88 -4.41 9.96
CA GLU A 56 6.24 -4.40 11.37
C GLU A 56 6.62 -2.96 11.74
N SER A 57 5.71 -2.28 12.42
CA SER A 57 5.94 -0.96 12.99
C SER A 57 5.05 -0.77 14.22
N ASP A 58 5.21 0.36 14.91
CA ASP A 58 4.34 0.74 16.04
C ASP A 58 2.87 0.96 15.61
N HIS A 59 2.62 1.04 14.29
CA HIS A 59 1.31 1.23 13.69
C HIS A 59 0.88 -0.02 12.91
N GLU A 60 -0.42 -0.31 12.88
CA GLU A 60 -0.95 -1.36 12.01
C GLU A 60 -1.03 -0.84 10.56
N ILE A 61 0.05 -1.00 9.80
CA ILE A 61 0.15 -0.58 8.39
C ILE A 61 0.05 -1.80 7.45
N ILE A 62 -0.81 -1.67 6.43
CA ILE A 62 -0.97 -2.62 5.32
C ILE A 62 -0.70 -1.90 4.00
N LEU A 63 0.19 -2.44 3.19
CA LEU A 63 0.42 -2.02 1.81
C LEU A 63 -0.46 -2.83 0.86
N VAL A 64 -1.05 -2.16 -0.12
CA VAL A 64 -1.67 -2.77 -1.29
C VAL A 64 -0.70 -2.63 -2.45
N ILE A 65 -0.26 -3.75 -3.01
CA ILE A 65 0.82 -3.81 -4.00
C ILE A 65 0.29 -4.44 -5.28
N ASP A 66 0.52 -3.80 -6.43
CA ASP A 66 0.15 -4.31 -7.74
C ASP A 66 1.42 -4.68 -8.53
N LYS A 67 1.57 -5.96 -8.88
CA LYS A 67 2.69 -6.48 -9.66
C LYS A 67 2.53 -6.31 -11.17
N SER A 68 1.32 -5.98 -11.64
CA SER A 68 1.07 -5.75 -13.07
C SER A 68 1.40 -4.33 -13.50
N LYS A 69 1.46 -3.39 -12.54
CA LYS A 69 1.78 -1.99 -12.81
C LYS A 69 3.26 -1.80 -13.13
N GLN A 70 3.53 -1.08 -14.22
CA GLN A 70 4.87 -0.64 -14.53
C GLN A 70 5.29 0.49 -13.57
N PRO A 71 6.40 0.33 -12.84
CA PRO A 71 6.86 1.33 -11.88
C PRO A 71 7.33 2.61 -12.59
N LYS A 72 6.88 3.75 -12.09
CA LYS A 72 7.21 5.08 -12.61
C LYS A 72 8.07 5.86 -11.62
N LYS A 73 8.78 6.86 -12.15
CA LYS A 73 9.63 7.72 -11.33
C LYS A 73 8.81 8.32 -10.18
N ASN A 74 9.35 8.21 -8.98
CA ASN A 74 8.77 8.62 -7.69
C ASN A 74 7.63 7.73 -7.15
N ASP A 75 7.32 6.60 -7.78
CA ASP A 75 6.38 5.64 -7.19
C ASP A 75 6.98 5.02 -5.93
N THR A 76 6.13 4.73 -4.94
CA THR A 76 6.50 3.83 -3.84
C THR A 76 6.44 2.40 -4.36
N VAL A 77 7.53 1.65 -4.19
CA VAL A 77 7.68 0.29 -4.69
C VAL A 77 8.15 -0.62 -3.57
N VAL A 78 7.80 -1.90 -3.69
CA VAL A 78 8.52 -2.96 -2.99
C VAL A 78 9.62 -3.46 -3.92
N ALA A 79 10.85 -3.45 -3.44
CA ALA A 79 12.02 -3.91 -4.18
C ALA A 79 12.72 -5.04 -3.42
N LEU A 80 13.21 -6.04 -4.13
CA LEU A 80 14.13 -7.04 -3.62
C LEU A 80 15.56 -6.49 -3.74
N ILE A 81 16.19 -6.25 -2.60
CA ILE A 81 17.55 -5.71 -2.50
C ILE A 81 18.34 -6.66 -1.60
N GLU A 82 19.39 -7.27 -2.16
CA GLU A 82 20.26 -8.22 -1.44
C GLU A 82 19.49 -9.42 -0.83
N GLY A 83 18.40 -9.84 -1.50
CA GLY A 83 17.57 -10.96 -1.05
C GLY A 83 16.48 -10.56 -0.03
N GLU A 84 16.42 -9.30 0.36
CA GLU A 84 15.43 -8.76 1.29
C GLU A 84 14.43 -7.86 0.56
N LEU A 85 13.16 -7.99 0.89
CA LEU A 85 12.15 -7.06 0.40
C LEU A 85 12.23 -5.76 1.21
N LYS A 86 12.25 -4.63 0.52
CA LYS A 86 12.34 -3.28 1.09
C LYS A 86 11.35 -2.36 0.41
N ILE A 87 10.81 -1.41 1.18
CA ILE A 87 9.99 -0.34 0.62
C ILE A 87 10.94 0.77 0.18
N ALA A 88 10.75 1.30 -1.03
CA ALA A 88 11.57 2.38 -1.53
C ALA A 88 10.77 3.30 -2.44
N THR A 89 11.24 4.53 -2.62
CA THR A 89 10.78 5.40 -3.71
C THR A 89 11.61 5.13 -4.96
N LEU A 90 10.94 4.91 -6.10
CA LEU A 90 11.59 4.68 -7.39
C LEU A 90 12.33 5.95 -7.86
N THR A 91 13.59 6.06 -7.48
CA THR A 91 14.48 7.17 -7.82
C THR A 91 15.80 6.64 -8.36
N LYS A 92 16.64 7.55 -8.90
CA LYS A 92 17.99 7.20 -9.38
C LYS A 92 18.95 6.71 -8.28
N LYS A 93 18.55 6.78 -7.01
CA LYS A 93 19.38 6.38 -5.86
C LYS A 93 19.25 4.90 -5.49
N LEU A 94 18.25 4.20 -6.05
CA LEU A 94 18.12 2.76 -5.82
C LEU A 94 19.37 2.03 -6.34
N PRO A 95 19.84 1.00 -5.61
CA PRO A 95 20.93 0.15 -6.09
C PRO A 95 20.61 -0.41 -7.47
N SER A 96 21.62 -0.56 -8.32
CA SER A 96 21.45 -1.20 -9.64
C SER A 96 21.05 -2.68 -9.54
N SER A 97 21.30 -3.31 -8.39
CA SER A 97 20.88 -4.68 -8.07
C SER A 97 19.43 -4.77 -7.58
N ALA A 98 18.73 -3.65 -7.36
CA ALA A 98 17.36 -3.67 -6.88
C ALA A 98 16.42 -4.21 -7.97
N GLU A 99 15.71 -5.29 -7.65
CA GLU A 99 14.64 -5.82 -8.50
C GLU A 99 13.30 -5.28 -8.00
N ILE A 100 12.53 -4.61 -8.85
CA ILE A 100 11.21 -4.12 -8.45
C ILE A 100 10.24 -5.30 -8.38
N TRP A 101 9.77 -5.60 -7.18
CA TRP A 101 8.81 -6.68 -6.95
C TRP A 101 7.37 -6.26 -7.26
N GLY A 102 7.00 -5.01 -6.97
CA GLY A 102 5.68 -4.46 -7.26
C GLY A 102 5.52 -2.99 -6.87
N VAL A 103 4.46 -2.36 -7.38
CA VAL A 103 4.13 -0.95 -7.10
C VAL A 103 3.14 -0.86 -5.95
N VAL A 104 3.43 -0.05 -4.94
CA VAL A 104 2.50 0.23 -3.84
C VAL A 104 1.44 1.20 -4.36
N THR A 105 0.19 0.75 -4.45
CA THR A 105 -0.94 1.55 -4.94
C THR A 105 -1.70 2.21 -3.79
N TRP A 106 -1.72 1.59 -2.61
CA TRP A 106 -2.40 2.12 -1.43
C TRP A 106 -1.64 1.76 -0.16
N ILE A 107 -1.82 2.59 0.86
CA ILE A 107 -1.30 2.39 2.21
C ILE A 107 -2.47 2.58 3.15
N ILE A 108 -2.76 1.54 3.91
CA ILE A 108 -3.84 1.50 4.89
C ILE A 108 -3.17 1.50 6.25
N GLU A 109 -3.37 2.57 7.00
CA GLU A 109 -2.95 2.64 8.40
C GLU A 109 -4.20 2.56 9.28
N LYS A 110 -4.18 1.65 10.24
CA LYS A 110 -5.18 1.61 11.30
C LYS A 110 -4.66 2.42 12.49
N THR A 111 -5.33 3.53 12.76
CA THR A 111 -5.10 4.33 13.96
C THR A 111 -5.87 3.72 15.13
N ALA A 112 -5.20 3.48 16.26
CA ALA A 112 -5.88 3.11 17.50
C ALA A 112 -6.58 4.36 18.07
N HIS A 113 -7.85 4.23 18.44
CA HIS A 113 -8.59 5.22 19.23
C HIS A 113 -8.56 4.84 20.71
#